data_AF-A0A7X1IZN1-F1
#
_entry.id   AF-A0A7X1IZN1-F1
#
_cell.length_a   1.000
_cell.length_b   1.000
_cell.length_c   1.000
_cell.angle_alpha   90.00
_cell.angle_beta   90.00
_cell.angle_gamma   90.00
#
_symmetry.space_group_name_H-M   'P 1'
#
loop_
_entity.id
_entity.type
_entity.pdbx_description
1 polymer ?
#
loop_
_entity_poly.entity_id
_entity_poly.type
_entity_poly.pdbx_seq_one_letter_code
_entity_poly.pdbx_strand_id
1 'polypeptide(L)'
;MALNLVKLCVGCDSIENLAAWIDFRLAEQRALGLVPEQFHTTRMVPKRVDELLAGGSLYWVIKGNIQCRQRLLDVRPFTDTEGINRCHLVLEPKIVPTEWQPRRAFQGWRYLNENEVPLDESAGKAGRAALPAELRQELAALGLL
;
A
#
# COMPACT_ATOMS: atom_id res chain seq x y z
N MET A 1 -5.76 -18.83 -2.10
CA MET A 1 -5.52 -17.79 -1.07
C MET A 1 -6.23 -16.50 -1.47
N ALA A 2 -6.29 -15.49 -0.60
CA ALA A 2 -6.93 -14.21 -0.93
C ALA A 2 -6.19 -13.48 -2.08
N LEU A 3 -6.93 -12.79 -2.95
CA LEU A 3 -6.35 -12.04 -4.07
C LEU A 3 -5.75 -10.72 -3.57
N ASN A 4 -4.65 -10.28 -4.17
CA ASN A 4 -3.96 -9.06 -3.77
C ASN A 4 -3.83 -8.06 -4.92
N LEU A 5 -3.66 -6.79 -4.58
CA LEU A 5 -3.33 -5.72 -5.53
C LEU A 5 -1.91 -5.22 -5.30
N VAL A 6 -1.27 -4.72 -6.35
CA VAL A 6 -0.01 -3.96 -6.27
C VAL A 6 -0.16 -2.62 -6.95
N LYS A 7 0.37 -1.56 -6.33
CA LYS A 7 0.24 -0.18 -6.80
C LYS A 7 1.49 0.66 -6.49
N LEU A 8 1.85 1.55 -7.42
CA LEU A 8 2.88 2.56 -7.18
C LEU A 8 2.41 3.59 -6.13
N CYS A 9 3.21 3.79 -5.09
CA CYS A 9 3.00 4.81 -4.07
C CYS A 9 3.69 6.11 -4.50
N VAL A 10 3.03 6.89 -5.35
CA VAL A 10 3.59 8.13 -5.91
C VAL A 10 3.63 9.22 -4.84
N GLY A 11 4.73 9.98 -4.78
CA GLY A 11 4.91 11.05 -3.80
C GLY A 11 5.29 10.56 -2.39
N CYS A 12 5.65 9.29 -2.26
CA CYS A 12 6.09 8.68 -1.02
C CYS A 12 7.47 8.04 -1.22
N ASP A 13 8.40 8.35 -0.32
CA ASP A 13 9.80 7.92 -0.45
C ASP A 13 10.19 6.78 0.50
N SER A 14 9.38 6.49 1.53
CA SER A 14 9.61 5.41 2.49
C SER A 14 8.33 4.95 3.18
N ILE A 15 8.37 3.81 3.87
CA ILE A 15 7.26 3.32 4.71
C ILE A 15 6.90 4.35 5.80
N GLU A 16 7.89 4.98 6.41
CA GLU A 16 7.69 5.99 7.46
C GLU A 16 6.97 7.23 6.92
N ASN A 17 7.32 7.65 5.70
CA ASN A 17 6.63 8.76 5.06
C ASN A 17 5.17 8.42 4.74
N LEU A 18 4.88 7.19 4.31
CA LEU A 18 3.51 6.71 4.14
C LEU A 18 2.76 6.71 5.49
N ALA A 19 3.38 6.18 6.55
CA ALA A 19 2.79 6.15 7.89
C ALA A 19 2.44 7.56 8.39
N ALA A 20 3.40 8.50 8.30
CA ALA A 20 3.20 9.89 8.70
C ALA A 20 2.07 10.56 7.90
N TRP A 21 1.95 10.27 6.60
CA TRP A 21 0.85 10.78 5.78
C TRP A 21 -0.51 10.22 6.21
N ILE A 22 -0.58 8.92 6.51
CA ILE A 22 -1.80 8.29 7.04
C ILE A 22 -2.20 8.93 8.37
N ASP A 23 -1.26 9.04 9.31
CA ASP A 23 -1.53 9.62 10.64
C ASP A 23 -2.02 11.06 10.54
N PHE A 24 -1.38 11.87 9.70
CA PHE A 24 -1.80 13.24 9.43
C PHE A 24 -3.23 13.30 8.90
N ARG A 25 -3.56 12.51 7.87
CA ARG A 25 -4.88 12.48 7.25
C ARG A 25 -5.99 12.04 8.22
N LEU A 26 -5.70 11.03 9.04
CA LEU A 26 -6.64 10.57 10.06
C LEU A 26 -6.84 11.63 11.16
N ALA A 27 -5.78 12.34 11.55
CA ALA A 27 -5.88 13.44 12.51
C ALA A 27 -6.71 14.61 11.96
N GLU A 28 -6.55 14.98 10.69
CA GLU A 28 -7.38 16.00 10.04
C GLU A 28 -8.87 15.62 10.06
N GLN A 29 -9.20 14.37 9.73
CA GLN A 29 -10.58 13.87 9.78
C GLN A 29 -11.16 13.97 11.19
N ARG A 30 -10.39 13.58 12.23
CA ARG A 30 -10.80 13.73 13.63
C ARG A 30 -11.07 15.18 14.00
N ALA A 31 -10.18 16.10 13.60
CA ALA A 31 -10.33 17.53 13.88
C ALA A 31 -11.59 18.13 13.24
N LEU A 32 -12.03 17.59 12.10
CA LEU A 32 -13.27 17.94 11.42
C LEU A 32 -14.51 17.22 11.98
N GLY A 33 -14.37 16.40 13.02
CA GLY A 33 -15.47 15.61 13.60
C GLY A 33 -15.93 14.44 12.72
N LEU A 34 -15.13 14.04 11.73
CA LEU A 34 -15.41 12.90 10.85
C LEU A 34 -14.90 11.60 11.47
N VAL A 35 -15.54 10.48 11.12
CA VAL A 35 -15.02 9.15 11.44
C VAL A 35 -13.74 8.93 10.63
N PRO A 36 -12.59 8.66 11.27
CA PRO A 36 -11.33 8.52 10.56
C PRO A 36 -11.30 7.25 9.73
N GLU A 37 -11.04 7.38 8.44
CA GLU A 37 -10.97 6.28 7.49
C GLU A 37 -9.82 6.49 6.52
N GLN A 38 -8.99 5.45 6.39
CA GLN A 38 -7.90 5.40 5.43
C GLN A 38 -8.40 4.82 4.12
N PHE A 39 -8.24 5.55 3.02
CA PHE A 39 -8.56 5.06 1.70
C PHE A 39 -7.62 5.64 0.64
N HIS A 40 -7.46 4.89 -0.46
CA HIS A 40 -6.77 5.36 -1.65
C HIS A 40 -7.74 5.52 -2.83
N THR A 41 -7.77 6.70 -3.44
CA THR A 41 -8.62 6.96 -4.61
C THR A 41 -7.95 6.52 -5.90
N THR A 42 -8.65 5.73 -6.72
CA THR A 42 -8.19 5.34 -8.06
C THR A 42 -9.32 5.43 -9.08
N ARG A 43 -9.00 5.62 -10.37
CA ARG A 43 -10.00 5.69 -11.45
C ARG A 43 -10.51 4.30 -11.87
N MET A 44 -9.65 3.29 -11.81
CA MET A 44 -9.99 1.94 -12.25
C MET A 44 -10.54 1.14 -11.07
N VAL A 45 -11.78 0.67 -11.17
CA VAL A 45 -12.40 -0.18 -10.15
C VAL A 45 -11.95 -1.64 -10.35
N PRO A 46 -11.44 -2.32 -9.31
CA PRO A 46 -11.17 -3.76 -9.39
C PRO A 46 -12.43 -4.56 -9.73
N LYS A 47 -12.28 -5.56 -10.59
CA LYS A 47 -13.40 -6.42 -11.02
C LYS A 47 -13.64 -7.61 -10.09
N ARG A 48 -12.61 -8.07 -9.39
CA ARG A 48 -12.63 -9.26 -8.52
C ARG A 48 -12.73 -8.84 -7.04
N VAL A 49 -13.75 -8.04 -6.70
CA VAL A 49 -13.85 -7.40 -5.37
C VAL A 49 -14.01 -8.44 -4.26
N ASP A 50 -14.88 -9.42 -4.42
CA ASP A 50 -15.12 -10.44 -3.38
C ASP A 50 -13.85 -11.21 -3.00
N GLU A 51 -13.03 -11.55 -3.99
CA GLU A 51 -11.76 -12.25 -3.78
C GLU A 51 -10.69 -11.36 -3.11
N LEU A 52 -10.75 -10.05 -3.36
CA LEU A 52 -9.90 -9.07 -2.66
C LEU A 52 -10.36 -8.88 -1.21
N LEU A 53 -11.67 -8.86 -0.95
CA LEU A 53 -12.22 -8.66 0.39
C LEU A 53 -12.20 -9.94 1.25
N ALA A 54 -11.97 -11.11 0.64
CA ALA A 54 -11.73 -12.38 1.31
C ALA A 54 -10.36 -12.47 2.05
N GLY A 55 -9.82 -11.33 2.52
CA GLY A 55 -8.55 -11.25 3.26
C GLY A 55 -7.37 -10.71 2.46
N GLY A 56 -7.61 -10.11 1.30
CA GLY A 56 -6.58 -9.54 0.43
C GLY A 56 -5.99 -8.23 0.94
N SER A 57 -4.93 -7.78 0.29
CA SER A 57 -4.18 -6.58 0.64
C SER A 57 -3.78 -5.77 -0.60
N LEU A 58 -3.55 -4.48 -0.40
CA LEU A 58 -2.86 -3.60 -1.34
C LEU A 58 -1.38 -3.53 -0.96
N TYR A 59 -0.51 -3.92 -1.89
CA TYR A 59 0.94 -3.85 -1.78
C TYR A 59 1.44 -2.56 -2.43
N TRP A 60 2.29 -1.84 -1.71
CA TRP A 60 2.82 -0.56 -2.14
C TRP A 60 4.23 -0.70 -2.70
N VAL A 61 4.39 -0.22 -3.94
CA VAL A 61 5.70 -0.04 -4.56
C VAL A 61 6.20 1.36 -4.23
N ILE A 62 7.25 1.43 -3.43
CA ILE A 62 7.95 2.66 -3.03
C ILE A 62 9.36 2.59 -3.63
N LYS A 63 9.78 3.64 -4.34
CA LYS A 63 11.10 3.69 -5.03
C LYS A 63 11.45 2.42 -5.83
N GLY A 64 10.48 1.89 -6.57
CA GLY A 64 10.69 0.72 -7.45
C GLY A 64 10.72 -0.63 -6.75
N ASN A 65 10.41 -0.72 -5.45
CA ASN A 65 10.33 -1.97 -4.71
C ASN A 65 9.00 -2.07 -3.99
N ILE A 66 8.39 -3.26 -3.94
CA ILE A 66 7.35 -3.57 -2.97
C ILE A 66 8.03 -3.58 -1.60
N GLN A 67 7.50 -2.79 -0.66
CA GLN A 67 8.09 -2.64 0.68
C GLN A 67 7.08 -2.87 1.80
N CYS A 68 5.79 -2.71 1.54
CA CYS A 68 4.77 -2.90 2.55
C CYS A 68 3.40 -3.22 1.94
N ARG A 69 2.47 -3.63 2.79
CA ARG A 69 1.07 -3.85 2.44
C ARG A 69 0.11 -3.27 3.48
N GLN A 70 -1.13 -3.06 3.05
CA GLN A 70 -2.27 -2.76 3.93
C GLN A 70 -3.44 -3.66 3.56
N ARG A 71 -4.18 -4.16 4.55
CA ARG A 71 -5.36 -4.99 4.32
C ARG A 71 -6.46 -4.18 3.63
N LEU A 72 -7.09 -4.76 2.61
CA LEU A 72 -8.29 -4.18 2.00
C LEU A 72 -9.50 -4.48 2.88
N LEU A 73 -10.23 -3.42 3.21
CA LEU A 73 -11.46 -3.49 4.01
C LEU A 73 -12.70 -3.35 3.14
N ASP A 74 -12.62 -2.54 2.09
CA ASP A 74 -13.74 -2.30 1.18
C ASP A 74 -13.26 -1.72 -0.17
N VAL A 75 -14.11 -1.79 -1.19
CA VAL A 75 -13.92 -1.12 -2.49
C VAL A 75 -15.21 -0.38 -2.80
N ARG A 76 -15.16 0.96 -2.74
CA ARG A 76 -16.35 1.82 -2.90
C ARG A 76 -16.28 2.65 -4.17
N PRO A 77 -16.97 2.27 -5.25
CA PRO A 77 -17.06 3.08 -6.47
C PRO A 77 -17.85 4.37 -6.22
N PHE A 78 -17.47 5.44 -6.91
CA PHE A 78 -18.20 6.70 -6.93
C PHE A 78 -17.92 7.45 -8.24
N THR A 79 -18.79 8.41 -8.56
CA THR A 79 -18.57 9.37 -9.64
C THR A 79 -18.23 10.71 -8.99
N ASP A 80 -17.11 11.31 -9.39
CA ASP A 80 -16.71 12.62 -8.83
C ASP A 80 -17.54 13.77 -9.42
N THR A 81 -17.30 14.99 -8.93
CA THR A 81 -17.99 16.20 -9.38
C THR A 81 -17.75 16.54 -10.85
N GLU A 82 -16.74 15.93 -11.47
CA GLU A 82 -16.40 16.09 -12.89
C GLU A 82 -17.03 14.98 -13.77
N GLY A 83 -17.84 14.09 -13.18
CA GLY A 83 -18.45 12.97 -13.90
C GLY A 83 -17.50 11.79 -14.13
N ILE A 84 -16.31 11.78 -13.51
CA ILE A 84 -15.31 10.73 -13.70
C ILE A 84 -15.57 9.60 -12.69
N ASN A 85 -15.70 8.38 -13.21
CA ASN A 85 -15.80 7.18 -12.38
C ASN A 85 -14.49 6.86 -11.68
N ARG A 86 -14.59 6.61 -10.37
CA ARG A 86 -13.49 6.31 -9.46
C ARG A 86 -13.93 5.26 -8.45
N CYS A 87 -12.99 4.79 -7.64
CA CYS A 87 -13.29 4.13 -6.39
C CYS A 87 -12.32 4.53 -5.28
N HIS A 88 -12.79 4.38 -4.06
CA HIS A 88 -11.96 4.30 -2.87
C HIS A 88 -11.60 2.83 -2.62
N LEU A 89 -10.31 2.53 -2.55
CA LEU A 89 -9.80 1.32 -1.92
C LEU A 89 -9.68 1.64 -0.43
N VAL A 90 -10.60 1.13 0.38
CA VAL A 90 -10.60 1.37 1.83
C VAL A 90 -9.61 0.39 2.46
N LEU A 91 -8.69 0.92 3.26
CA LEU A 91 -7.56 0.19 3.78
C LEU A 91 -7.56 0.23 5.31
N GLU A 92 -7.12 -0.85 5.93
CA GLU A 92 -6.78 -0.80 7.34
C GLU A 92 -5.64 0.22 7.54
N PRO A 93 -5.75 1.17 8.51
CA PRO A 93 -4.71 2.17 8.78
C PRO A 93 -3.51 1.56 9.52
N LYS A 94 -3.11 0.34 9.12
CA LYS A 94 -1.98 -0.41 9.64
C LYS A 94 -1.11 -0.84 8.49
N ILE A 95 0.13 -0.35 8.48
CA ILE A 95 1.13 -0.76 7.50
C ILE A 95 1.85 -2.01 8.02
N VAL A 96 1.92 -3.04 7.18
CA VAL A 96 2.70 -4.25 7.43
C VAL A 96 3.90 -4.25 6.48
N PRO A 97 5.14 -4.12 7.00
CA PRO A 97 6.34 -4.24 6.17
C PRO A 97 6.44 -5.63 5.53
N THR A 98 6.96 -5.68 4.31
CA THR A 98 7.18 -6.91 3.56
C THR A 98 8.63 -7.01 3.13
N GLU A 99 9.07 -8.22 2.78
CA GLU A 99 10.36 -8.39 2.12
C GLU A 99 10.43 -7.52 0.86
N TRP A 100 11.59 -6.90 0.64
CA TRP A 100 11.79 -6.01 -0.48
C TRP A 100 11.79 -6.81 -1.78
N GLN A 101 10.94 -6.39 -2.70
CA GLN A 101 10.85 -7.06 -4.00
C GLN A 101 10.85 -6.03 -5.14
N PRO A 102 11.84 -6.05 -6.04
CA PRO A 102 11.89 -5.13 -7.17
C PRO A 102 10.63 -5.23 -8.06
N ARG A 103 10.10 -4.07 -8.45
CA ARG A 103 8.91 -3.98 -9.32
C ARG A 103 9.12 -2.93 -10.40
N ARG A 104 8.98 -3.36 -11.65
CA ARG A 104 9.00 -2.44 -12.81
C ARG A 104 7.87 -1.42 -12.69
N ALA A 105 8.08 -0.23 -13.26
CA ALA A 105 7.04 0.78 -13.33
C ALA A 105 5.82 0.28 -14.12
N PHE A 106 4.61 0.61 -13.62
CA PHE A 106 3.34 0.34 -14.29
C PHE A 106 2.33 1.42 -13.95
N GLN A 107 1.30 1.56 -14.78
CA GLN A 107 0.22 2.52 -14.54
C GLN A 107 -0.91 1.88 -13.72
N GLY A 108 -1.52 2.67 -12.82
CA GLY A 108 -2.71 2.25 -12.09
C GLY A 108 -2.40 1.28 -10.95
N TRP A 109 -3.08 0.14 -10.94
CA TRP A 109 -2.84 -0.99 -10.05
C TRP A 109 -2.88 -2.28 -10.89
N ARG A 110 -2.31 -3.36 -10.36
CA ARG A 110 -2.38 -4.69 -10.98
C ARG A 110 -2.80 -5.72 -9.93
N TYR A 111 -3.40 -6.83 -10.36
CA TYR A 111 -3.47 -8.00 -9.49
C TYR A 111 -2.06 -8.52 -9.26
N LEU A 112 -1.77 -8.92 -8.03
CA LEU A 112 -0.52 -9.54 -7.65
C LEU A 112 -0.72 -11.05 -7.61
N ASN A 113 0.01 -11.79 -8.43
CA ASN A 113 -0.11 -13.24 -8.48
C ASN A 113 0.40 -13.84 -7.17
N GLU A 114 -0.17 -14.96 -6.74
CA GLU A 114 0.15 -15.62 -5.46
C GLU A 114 1.64 -15.94 -5.31
N ASN A 115 2.29 -16.35 -6.39
CA ASN A 115 3.73 -16.64 -6.43
C ASN A 115 4.63 -15.40 -6.43
N GLU A 116 4.06 -14.20 -6.61
CA GLU A 116 4.79 -12.93 -6.55
C GLU A 116 4.60 -12.22 -5.20
N VAL A 117 3.70 -12.70 -4.33
CA VAL A 117 3.40 -12.06 -3.05
C VAL A 117 4.60 -12.12 -2.11
N PRO A 118 5.21 -10.98 -1.72
CA PRO A 118 6.29 -10.97 -0.75
C PRO A 118 5.79 -11.42 0.62
N LEU A 119 6.66 -12.09 1.38
CA LEU A 119 6.41 -12.42 2.77
C LEU A 119 6.39 -11.14 3.63
N ASP A 120 5.62 -11.16 4.71
CA ASP A 120 5.72 -10.11 5.73
C ASP A 120 7.12 -10.16 6.36
N GLU A 121 7.70 -9.00 6.65
CA GLU A 121 8.94 -8.99 7.42
C GLU A 121 8.64 -9.50 8.83
N SER A 122 9.25 -10.63 9.20
CA SER A 122 9.16 -11.13 10.57
C SER A 122 9.82 -10.14 11.53
N ALA A 123 9.15 -9.87 12.65
CA ALA A 123 9.62 -8.96 13.71
C ALA A 123 11.01 -9.31 14.31
N GLY A 124 11.60 -10.45 13.93
CA GLY A 124 12.93 -10.90 14.34
C GLY A 124 14.10 -10.41 13.47
N LYS A 125 13.86 -9.84 12.28
CA LYS A 125 14.89 -9.14 11.48
C LYS A 125 15.04 -7.68 11.97
N ALA A 126 15.01 -7.45 13.28
CA ALA A 126 15.03 -6.15 13.95
C ALA A 126 16.24 -5.26 13.61
N GLY A 127 17.26 -5.81 12.94
CA GLY A 127 18.36 -5.01 12.37
C GLY A 127 17.97 -4.19 11.13
N ARG A 128 16.87 -4.51 10.41
CA ARG A 128 16.51 -3.86 9.14
C ARG A 128 15.65 -2.60 9.33
N ALA A 129 14.61 -2.68 10.15
CA ALA A 129 13.75 -1.54 10.47
C ALA A 129 14.48 -0.43 11.24
N ALA A 130 15.60 -0.76 11.92
CA ALA A 130 16.45 0.20 12.62
C ALA A 130 17.41 0.98 11.70
N LEU A 131 17.59 0.55 10.44
CA LEU A 131 18.46 1.26 9.50
C LEU A 131 17.75 2.49 8.93
N PRO A 132 18.44 3.63 8.76
CA PRO A 132 17.90 4.76 8.01
C PRO A 132 17.39 4.36 6.63
N ALA A 133 16.35 5.04 6.14
CA ALA A 133 15.68 4.69 4.89
C ALA A 133 16.65 4.71 3.69
N GLU A 134 17.57 5.68 3.68
CA GLU A 134 18.61 5.83 2.66
C GLU A 134 19.53 4.60 2.63
N LEU A 135 19.99 4.15 3.80
CA LEU A 135 20.88 3.00 3.92
C LEU A 135 20.17 1.70 3.50
N ARG A 136 18.88 1.56 3.80
CA ARG A 136 18.08 0.42 3.31
C ARG A 136 17.97 0.43 1.79
N GLN A 137 17.75 1.59 1.18
CA GLN A 137 17.68 1.72 -0.27
C GLN A 137 19.01 1.33 -0.93
N GLU A 138 20.15 1.77 -0.38
CA GLU A 138 21.47 1.39 -0.86
C GLU A 138 21.72 -0.11 -0.75
N LEU A 139 21.43 -0.72 0.40
CA LEU A 139 21.60 -2.17 0.60
C LEU A 139 20.71 -3.00 -0.34
N ALA A 140 19.47 -2.56 -0.58
CA ALA A 140 18.57 -3.22 -1.52
C ALA A 140 19.06 -3.10 -2.97
N ALA A 141 19.56 -1.93 -3.36
CA ALA A 141 20.14 -1.72 -4.68
C ALA A 141 21.36 -2.62 -4.92
N LEU A 142 22.10 -2.96 -3.86
CA LEU A 142 23.23 -3.89 -3.87
C LEU A 142 22.82 -5.37 -3.72
N GLY A 143 21.52 -5.68 -3.56
CA GLY A 143 21.03 -7.05 -3.38
C GLY A 143 21.41 -7.68 -2.03
N LEU A 144 21.66 -6.85 -1.01
CA LEU A 144 22.11 -7.28 0.33
C LEU A 144 20.96 -7.35 1.36
N LEU A 145 19.70 -7.24 0.91
CA LEU A 145 18.49 -7.28 1.74
C LEU A 145 17.57 -8.46 1.40
#